data_AF-A0A0J6FPG3-F1
#
_entry.id   AF-A0A0J6FPG3-F1
#
_cell.length_a   1.000
_cell.length_b   1.000
_cell.length_c   1.000
_cell.angle_alpha   90.00
_cell.angle_beta   90.00
_cell.angle_gamma   90.00
#
_symmetry.space_group_name_H-M   'P 1'
#
loop_
_entity.id
_entity.type
_entity.pdbx_description
1 polymer ?
#
loop_
_entity_poly.entity_id
_entity_poly.type
_entity_poly.pdbx_seq_one_letter_code
_entity_poly.pdbx_strand_id
1 'polypeptide(L)'
;MNLKNIFSYLARRHPASAEVISSNPNAYPRFPPPPPEELLSRSSYYNNLLSQRENLAPPDSPTDTPLFALYRLYEHLVLNRTTGLRNELERFWFNRWPVSSIPDPQDHSEPARYAVLACIPALMALAFNKRIELGIPRRADAIMSMEEIEEYRNEERVYEQVPQWTLSVKPLQAILKIPHDGGETLESFDDKRASPQLREKNILCWQPHIHFI
;
A
#
# COMPACT_ATOMS: atom_id res chain seq x y z
N MET A 1 -17.92 43.11 12.68
CA MET A 1 -17.92 41.83 13.42
C MET A 1 -17.39 40.77 12.46
N ASN A 2 -16.19 40.25 12.71
CA ASN A 2 -15.39 39.49 11.74
C ASN A 2 -15.70 37.99 11.85
N LEU A 3 -16.24 37.39 10.78
CA LEU A 3 -16.69 35.98 10.71
C LEU A 3 -15.55 34.96 10.59
N LYS A 4 -14.28 35.39 10.64
CA LYS A 4 -13.10 34.51 10.49
C LYS A 4 -12.73 33.66 11.72
N ASN A 5 -13.46 33.78 12.85
CA ASN A 5 -13.06 33.15 14.13
C ASN A 5 -13.93 31.98 14.60
N ILE A 6 -14.83 31.44 13.78
CA ILE A 6 -15.73 30.34 14.21
C ILE A 6 -15.27 28.95 13.70
N PHE A 7 -14.41 28.90 12.69
CA PHE A 7 -13.92 27.61 12.14
C PHE A 7 -12.55 27.14 12.68
N SER A 8 -11.90 27.90 13.57
CA SER A 8 -10.58 27.55 14.10
C SER A 8 -10.61 26.58 15.30
N TYR A 9 -11.71 25.86 15.55
CA TYR A 9 -11.84 24.97 16.71
C TYR A 9 -12.45 23.59 16.43
N LEU A 10 -12.30 23.09 15.20
CA LEU A 10 -12.57 21.68 14.87
C LEU A 10 -11.34 20.95 14.35
N ALA A 11 -10.16 21.33 14.85
CA ALA A 11 -9.11 20.33 15.03
C ALA A 11 -9.64 19.32 16.05
N ARG A 12 -10.30 18.27 15.57
CA ARG A 12 -10.45 17.02 16.31
C ARG A 12 -9.05 16.53 16.62
N ARG A 13 -8.47 17.04 17.72
CA ARG A 13 -7.49 16.29 18.49
C ARG A 13 -8.24 15.03 18.86
N HIS A 14 -7.97 13.95 18.13
CA HIS A 14 -8.26 12.63 18.63
C HIS A 14 -7.65 12.59 20.03
N PRO A 15 -8.44 12.38 21.11
CA PRO A 15 -7.83 12.04 22.37
C PRO A 15 -6.94 10.83 22.09
N ALA A 16 -5.74 10.81 22.66
CA ALA A 16 -4.92 9.60 22.68
C ALA A 16 -5.79 8.51 23.31
N SER A 17 -6.40 7.69 22.45
CA SER A 17 -7.24 6.58 22.84
C SER A 17 -6.34 5.70 23.69
N ALA A 18 -6.72 5.43 24.94
CA ALA A 18 -6.13 4.32 25.66
C ALA A 18 -6.20 3.10 24.72
N GLU A 19 -5.06 2.55 24.35
CA GLU A 19 -4.96 1.46 23.38
C GLU A 19 -5.74 0.27 23.93
N VAL A 20 -6.95 0.07 23.40
CA VAL A 20 -7.72 -1.14 23.66
C VAL A 20 -7.01 -2.24 22.90
N ILE A 21 -6.17 -3.01 23.59
CA ILE A 21 -5.62 -4.24 23.04
C ILE A 21 -6.81 -5.14 22.74
N SER A 22 -7.09 -5.36 21.46
CA SER A 22 -8.15 -6.27 21.04
C SER A 22 -7.93 -7.66 21.63
N SER A 23 -8.97 -8.25 22.21
CA SER A 23 -8.95 -9.61 22.73
C SER A 23 -9.00 -10.67 21.61
N ASN A 24 -9.23 -10.24 20.38
CA ASN A 24 -9.22 -11.10 19.21
C ASN A 24 -7.76 -11.47 18.86
N PRO A 25 -7.36 -12.75 18.95
CA PRO A 25 -5.99 -13.17 18.62
C PRO A 25 -5.64 -12.93 17.14
N ASN A 26 -6.64 -12.69 16.28
CA ASN A 26 -6.48 -12.37 14.86
C ASN A 26 -6.54 -10.87 14.57
N ALA A 27 -6.63 -10.01 15.61
CA ALA A 27 -6.68 -8.56 15.45
C ALA A 27 -5.46 -8.01 14.68
N TYR A 28 -4.31 -8.66 14.84
CA TYR A 28 -3.17 -8.53 13.94
C TYR A 28 -2.67 -9.92 13.57
N PRO A 29 -2.85 -10.36 12.31
CA PRO A 29 -2.26 -11.60 11.82
C PRO A 29 -0.75 -11.65 11.98
N ARG A 30 -0.17 -12.83 11.77
CA ARG A 30 1.28 -13.09 11.86
C ARG A 30 2.14 -12.00 11.19
N PHE A 31 3.20 -11.58 11.87
CA PHE A 31 4.20 -10.65 11.36
C PHE A 31 5.62 -11.23 11.45
N PRO A 32 6.45 -11.09 10.39
CA PRO A 32 6.04 -10.69 9.04
C PRO A 32 5.04 -11.70 8.43
N PRO A 33 4.21 -11.27 7.46
CA PRO A 33 3.32 -12.17 6.73
C PRO A 33 4.10 -13.31 6.05
N PRO A 34 3.49 -14.49 5.85
CA PRO A 34 4.13 -15.62 5.15
C PRO A 34 4.63 -15.29 3.73
N PRO A 35 5.56 -16.09 3.18
CA PRO A 35 5.97 -15.97 1.78
C PRO A 35 4.79 -16.21 0.82
N PRO A 36 4.88 -15.71 -0.43
CA PRO A 36 3.74 -15.71 -1.34
C PRO A 36 3.25 -17.11 -1.67
N GLU A 37 4.14 -18.10 -1.74
CA GLU A 37 3.81 -19.50 -1.97
C GLU A 37 2.85 -20.04 -0.90
N GLU A 38 3.09 -19.73 0.37
CA GLU A 38 2.24 -20.15 1.48
C GLU A 38 0.90 -19.39 1.48
N LEU A 39 0.93 -18.08 1.20
CA LEU A 39 -0.29 -17.28 1.08
C LEU A 39 -1.19 -17.83 -0.03
N LEU A 40 -0.62 -18.15 -1.18
CA LEU A 40 -1.33 -18.68 -2.34
C LEU A 40 -1.85 -20.10 -2.11
N SER A 41 -1.05 -20.99 -1.49
CA SER A 41 -1.47 -22.37 -1.22
C SER A 41 -2.62 -22.47 -0.21
N ARG A 42 -2.83 -21.43 0.61
CA ARG A 42 -3.89 -21.37 1.64
C ARG A 42 -4.70 -20.07 1.53
N SER A 43 -4.97 -19.63 0.31
CA SER A 43 -5.57 -18.32 0.04
C SER A 43 -6.90 -18.09 0.78
N SER A 44 -7.80 -19.07 0.82
CA SER A 44 -9.08 -18.97 1.54
C SER A 44 -8.89 -18.77 3.05
N TYR A 45 -7.91 -19.45 3.65
CA TYR A 45 -7.60 -19.31 5.08
C TYR A 45 -7.08 -17.91 5.38
N TYR A 46 -6.09 -17.43 4.61
CA TYR A 46 -5.53 -16.10 4.80
C TYR A 46 -6.53 -14.99 4.46
N ASN A 47 -7.39 -15.19 3.46
CA ASN A 47 -8.48 -14.25 3.18
C ASN A 47 -9.47 -14.14 4.35
N ASN A 48 -9.82 -15.25 4.99
CA ASN A 48 -10.66 -15.21 6.19
C ASN A 48 -9.94 -14.50 7.35
N LEU A 49 -8.66 -14.81 7.57
CA LEU A 49 -7.86 -14.21 8.64
C LEU A 49 -7.72 -12.70 8.47
N LEU A 50 -7.42 -12.22 7.26
CA LEU A 50 -7.27 -10.79 6.97
C LEU A 50 -8.58 -10.02 7.10
N SER A 51 -9.74 -10.66 6.89
CA SER A 51 -11.04 -10.04 7.11
C SER A 51 -11.36 -9.82 8.60
N GLN A 52 -10.61 -10.45 9.51
CA GLN A 52 -10.71 -10.26 10.96
C GLN A 52 -9.68 -9.28 11.52
N ARG A 53 -8.82 -8.69 10.67
CA ARG A 53 -7.80 -7.72 11.11
C ARG A 53 -8.46 -6.44 11.61
N GLU A 54 -8.10 -6.04 12.82
CA GLU A 54 -8.57 -4.82 13.48
C GLU A 54 -7.43 -3.80 13.66
N ASN A 55 -6.21 -4.29 13.85
CA ASN A 55 -5.03 -3.48 14.10
C ASN A 55 -4.22 -3.24 12.82
N LEU A 56 -3.63 -2.06 12.71
CA LEU A 56 -2.73 -1.71 11.61
C LEU A 56 -1.29 -2.13 11.90
N ALA A 57 -0.92 -2.26 13.17
CA ALA A 57 0.43 -2.59 13.58
C ALA A 57 0.43 -3.78 14.57
N PRO A 58 1.58 -4.47 14.73
CA PRO A 58 1.75 -5.50 15.74
C PRO A 58 1.42 -4.99 17.16
N PRO A 59 0.91 -5.85 18.08
CA PRO A 59 0.57 -5.43 19.44
C PRO A 59 1.75 -4.86 20.25
N ASP A 60 2.97 -5.30 19.96
CA ASP A 60 4.22 -4.84 20.57
C ASP A 60 4.75 -3.53 19.96
N SER A 61 4.15 -3.07 18.86
CA SER A 61 4.49 -1.81 18.20
C SER A 61 3.21 -1.15 17.65
N PRO A 62 2.36 -0.57 18.51
CA PRO A 62 0.98 -0.19 18.15
C PRO A 62 0.89 1.02 17.20
N THR A 63 2.01 1.71 16.95
CA THR A 63 2.07 2.82 16.00
C THR A 63 2.20 2.30 14.58
N ASP A 64 1.26 2.67 13.70
CA ASP A 64 1.34 2.33 12.29
C ASP A 64 2.53 3.04 11.61
N THR A 65 3.19 2.34 10.69
CA THR A 65 4.39 2.81 10.01
C THR A 65 4.32 2.53 8.50
N PRO A 66 5.11 3.23 7.67
CA PRO A 66 5.23 2.90 6.26
C PRO A 66 5.63 1.44 6.00
N LEU A 67 6.43 0.85 6.89
CA LEU A 67 6.87 -0.53 6.79
C LEU A 67 5.72 -1.51 7.06
N PHE A 68 4.91 -1.28 8.08
CA PHE A 68 3.73 -2.11 8.33
C PHE A 68 2.71 -2.00 7.20
N ALA A 69 2.50 -0.79 6.67
CA ALA A 69 1.65 -0.58 5.49
C ALA A 69 2.16 -1.32 4.25
N LEU A 70 3.48 -1.34 4.02
CA LEU A 70 4.10 -2.11 2.93
C LEU A 70 3.74 -3.61 3.02
N TYR A 71 3.80 -4.19 4.22
CA TYR A 71 3.42 -5.59 4.44
C TYR A 71 1.92 -5.85 4.25
N ARG A 72 1.05 -4.91 4.65
CA ARG A 72 -0.40 -5.02 4.40
C ARG A 72 -0.71 -4.94 2.89
N LEU A 73 -0.05 -4.03 2.16
CA LEU A 73 -0.14 -3.96 0.69
C LEU A 73 0.32 -5.27 0.04
N TYR A 74 1.40 -5.88 0.56
CA TYR A 74 1.89 -7.18 0.11
C TYR A 74 0.83 -8.28 0.25
N GLU A 75 0.22 -8.41 1.42
CA GLU A 75 -0.83 -9.41 1.65
C GLU A 75 -2.04 -9.19 0.72
N HIS A 76 -2.45 -7.93 0.52
CA HIS A 76 -3.55 -7.60 -0.39
C HIS A 76 -3.21 -7.85 -1.86
N LEU A 77 -1.99 -7.58 -2.28
CA LEU A 77 -1.53 -7.82 -3.65
C LEU A 77 -1.47 -9.32 -3.95
N VAL A 78 -0.81 -10.10 -3.09
CA VAL A 78 -0.62 -11.55 -3.31
C VAL A 78 -1.94 -12.31 -3.30
N LEU A 79 -2.88 -11.92 -2.42
CA LEU A 79 -4.19 -12.55 -2.33
C LEU A 79 -5.25 -11.91 -3.24
N ASN A 80 -4.83 -11.01 -4.14
CA ASN A 80 -5.71 -10.27 -5.06
C ASN A 80 -6.92 -9.60 -4.37
N ARG A 81 -6.72 -9.07 -3.15
CA ARG A 81 -7.74 -8.34 -2.39
C ARG A 81 -7.80 -6.89 -2.85
N THR A 82 -8.35 -6.66 -4.05
CA THR A 82 -8.41 -5.33 -4.69
C THR A 82 -8.94 -4.22 -3.78
N THR A 83 -10.03 -4.44 -3.05
CA THR A 83 -10.58 -3.44 -2.12
C THR A 83 -9.61 -3.13 -0.98
N GLY A 84 -8.99 -4.16 -0.39
CA GLY A 84 -8.00 -3.98 0.67
C GLY A 84 -6.77 -3.22 0.17
N LEU A 85 -6.27 -3.58 -1.01
CA LEU A 85 -5.14 -2.90 -1.64
C LEU A 85 -5.41 -1.40 -1.83
N ARG A 86 -6.57 -1.04 -2.38
CA ARG A 86 -6.96 0.36 -2.63
C ARG A 86 -7.13 1.15 -1.32
N ASN A 87 -7.78 0.56 -0.33
CA ASN A 87 -7.95 1.20 0.98
C ASN A 87 -6.60 1.46 1.67
N GLU A 88 -5.65 0.54 1.53
CA GLU A 88 -4.31 0.71 2.11
C GLU A 88 -3.48 1.76 1.34
N LEU A 89 -3.59 1.82 0.01
CA LEU A 89 -2.99 2.90 -0.79
C LEU A 89 -3.54 4.27 -0.40
N GLU A 90 -4.86 4.37 -0.22
CA GLU A 90 -5.53 5.59 0.23
C GLU A 90 -5.09 5.99 1.64
N ARG A 91 -5.00 5.03 2.57
CA ARG A 91 -4.47 5.26 3.92
C ARG A 91 -3.04 5.79 3.88
N PHE A 92 -2.17 5.13 3.12
CA PHE A 92 -0.78 5.55 2.96
C PHE A 92 -0.72 6.98 2.38
N TRP A 93 -1.60 7.28 1.43
CA TRP A 93 -1.77 8.64 0.93
C TRP A 93 -2.12 9.60 2.08
N PHE A 94 -3.21 9.42 2.83
CA PHE A 94 -3.60 10.40 3.84
C PHE A 94 -2.70 10.45 5.09
N ASN A 95 -1.91 9.40 5.36
CA ASN A 95 -0.84 9.44 6.35
C ASN A 95 0.35 10.31 5.93
N ARG A 96 0.37 10.81 4.69
CA ARG A 96 1.38 11.73 4.14
C ARG A 96 2.81 11.19 4.22
N TRP A 97 2.97 9.87 4.25
CA TRP A 97 4.27 9.23 4.17
C TRP A 97 4.82 9.34 2.74
N PRO A 98 6.04 9.83 2.53
CA PRO A 98 6.70 9.76 1.23
C PRO A 98 6.99 8.30 0.87
N VAL A 99 6.75 7.90 -0.38
CA VAL A 99 7.03 6.54 -0.85
C VAL A 99 8.51 6.23 -0.72
N SER A 100 9.38 7.21 -1.00
CA SER A 100 10.84 7.08 -0.90
C SER A 100 11.35 6.84 0.52
N SER A 101 10.55 7.14 1.53
CA SER A 101 10.92 6.99 2.95
C SER A 101 10.62 5.62 3.54
N ILE A 102 10.00 4.71 2.76
CA ILE A 102 9.69 3.36 3.24
C ILE A 102 11.00 2.63 3.61
N PRO A 103 11.18 2.21 4.88
CA PRO A 103 12.38 1.51 5.32
C PRO A 103 12.57 0.18 4.59
N ASP A 104 13.84 -0.22 4.42
CA ASP A 104 14.18 -1.54 3.88
C ASP A 104 13.82 -2.64 4.90
N PRO A 105 12.95 -3.61 4.56
CA PRO A 105 12.65 -4.74 5.45
C PRO A 105 13.83 -5.71 5.64
N GLN A 106 14.87 -5.66 4.79
CA GLN A 106 16.04 -6.56 4.82
C GLN A 106 15.66 -8.04 4.83
N ASP A 107 14.62 -8.39 4.08
CA ASP A 107 13.94 -9.69 4.13
C ASP A 107 14.66 -10.77 3.31
N HIS A 108 15.96 -10.89 3.50
CA HIS A 108 16.85 -11.73 2.70
C HIS A 108 16.60 -13.23 2.89
N SER A 109 16.01 -13.64 4.02
CA SER A 109 15.65 -15.03 4.27
C SER A 109 14.45 -15.49 3.45
N GLU A 110 13.61 -14.56 2.97
CA GLU A 110 12.38 -14.85 2.22
C GLU A 110 12.39 -14.10 0.88
N PRO A 111 13.20 -14.55 -0.10
CA PRO A 111 13.47 -13.80 -1.33
C PRO A 111 12.21 -13.50 -2.14
N ALA A 112 11.24 -14.41 -2.18
CA ALA A 112 9.97 -14.22 -2.88
C ALA A 112 9.14 -13.09 -2.25
N ARG A 113 9.04 -13.05 -0.91
CA ARG A 113 8.37 -11.96 -0.20
C ARG A 113 9.10 -10.65 -0.43
N TYR A 114 10.43 -10.64 -0.32
CA TYR A 114 11.23 -9.44 -0.51
C TYR A 114 11.12 -8.86 -1.92
N ALA A 115 11.08 -9.72 -2.95
CA ALA A 115 10.88 -9.31 -4.33
C ALA A 115 9.51 -8.65 -4.54
N VAL A 116 8.44 -9.20 -3.99
CA VAL A 116 7.09 -8.59 -4.07
C VAL A 116 7.08 -7.24 -3.32
N LEU A 117 7.64 -7.20 -2.10
CA LEU A 117 7.76 -5.95 -1.33
C LEU A 117 8.52 -4.87 -2.10
N ALA A 118 9.57 -5.22 -2.84
CA ALA A 118 10.34 -4.28 -3.65
C ALA A 118 9.55 -3.72 -4.85
N CYS A 119 8.54 -4.44 -5.37
CA CYS A 119 7.70 -3.96 -6.48
C CYS A 119 6.60 -2.98 -6.04
N ILE A 120 6.12 -3.10 -4.80
CA ILE A 120 4.98 -2.32 -4.32
C ILE A 120 5.25 -0.80 -4.36
N PRO A 121 6.42 -0.28 -3.93
CA PRO A 121 6.71 1.15 -4.05
C PRO A 121 6.63 1.69 -5.48
N ALA A 122 6.96 0.89 -6.50
CA ALA A 122 6.82 1.31 -7.89
C ALA A 122 5.34 1.44 -8.30
N LEU A 123 4.47 0.53 -7.83
CA LEU A 123 3.02 0.65 -7.99
C LEU A 123 2.46 1.88 -7.27
N MET A 124 2.94 2.15 -6.05
CA MET A 124 2.53 3.32 -5.26
C MET A 124 2.93 4.62 -5.97
N ALA A 125 4.19 4.73 -6.41
CA ALA A 125 4.67 5.89 -7.15
C ALA A 125 3.84 6.11 -8.42
N LEU A 126 3.52 5.06 -9.18
CA LEU A 126 2.63 5.16 -10.34
C LEU A 126 1.25 5.71 -9.97
N ALA A 127 0.60 5.16 -8.94
CA ALA A 127 -0.73 5.60 -8.51
C ALA A 127 -0.73 7.05 -7.99
N PHE A 128 0.25 7.40 -7.17
CA PHE A 128 0.35 8.71 -6.52
C PHE A 128 0.75 9.79 -7.50
N ASN A 129 1.71 9.51 -8.39
CA ASN A 129 2.11 10.45 -9.44
C ASN A 129 0.95 10.74 -10.40
N LYS A 130 0.05 9.78 -10.63
CA LYS A 130 -1.16 10.04 -11.41
C LYS A 130 -2.08 11.08 -10.77
N ARG A 131 -2.18 11.10 -9.44
CA ARG A 131 -2.94 12.13 -8.71
C ARG A 131 -2.24 13.49 -8.77
N ILE A 132 -0.90 13.48 -8.64
CA ILE A 132 -0.08 14.69 -8.73
C ILE A 132 -0.16 15.30 -10.14
N GLU A 133 -0.21 14.50 -11.21
CA GLU A 133 -0.45 14.97 -12.57
C GLU A 133 -1.76 15.75 -12.69
N LEU A 134 -2.81 15.31 -12.01
CA LEU A 134 -4.12 15.99 -11.93
C LEU A 134 -4.10 17.27 -11.08
N GLY A 135 -2.94 17.64 -10.52
CA GLY A 135 -2.78 18.80 -9.65
C GLY A 135 -3.24 18.53 -8.22
N ILE A 136 -3.23 17.28 -7.75
CA ILE A 136 -3.59 16.94 -6.36
C ILE A 136 -2.30 16.58 -5.60
N PRO A 137 -1.76 17.48 -4.75
CA PRO A 137 -0.54 17.23 -4.01
C PRO A 137 -0.77 16.30 -2.82
N ARG A 138 0.30 15.69 -2.28
CA ARG A 138 0.24 14.81 -1.09
C ARG A 138 -0.37 15.48 0.14
N ARG A 139 -0.24 16.81 0.23
CA ARG A 139 -0.79 17.60 1.35
C ARG A 139 -2.31 17.79 1.28
N ALA A 140 -2.92 17.59 0.11
CA ALA A 140 -4.34 17.81 -0.12
C ALA A 140 -5.19 16.90 0.78
N ASP A 141 -6.26 17.47 1.33
CA ASP A 141 -7.26 16.72 2.07
C ASP A 141 -8.22 15.99 1.12
N ALA A 142 -8.98 15.04 1.67
CA ALA A 142 -9.92 14.22 0.89
C ALA A 142 -11.06 15.05 0.29
N ILE A 143 -11.44 16.13 0.96
CA ILE A 143 -12.48 17.06 0.53
C ILE A 143 -11.81 18.41 0.31
N MET A 144 -11.95 18.94 -0.90
CA MET A 144 -11.38 20.22 -1.32
C MET A 144 -12.47 21.07 -1.95
N SER A 145 -12.41 22.37 -1.71
CA SER A 145 -13.14 23.38 -2.46
C SER A 145 -12.61 23.54 -3.88
N MET A 146 -13.38 24.18 -4.75
CA MET A 146 -12.92 24.49 -6.11
C MET A 146 -11.73 25.45 -6.11
N GLU A 147 -11.70 26.40 -5.17
CA GLU A 147 -10.58 27.34 -5.00
C GLU A 147 -9.29 26.60 -4.65
N GLU A 148 -9.32 25.69 -3.67
CA GLU A 148 -8.15 24.87 -3.31
C GLU A 148 -7.66 24.01 -4.48
N ILE A 149 -8.57 23.44 -5.28
CA ILE A 149 -8.20 22.65 -6.47
C ILE A 149 -7.51 23.54 -7.51
N GLU A 150 -7.97 24.77 -7.72
CA GLU A 150 -7.34 25.71 -8.65
C GLU A 150 -5.96 26.15 -8.16
N GLU A 151 -5.81 26.43 -6.86
CA GLU A 151 -4.51 26.73 -6.26
C GLU A 151 -3.52 25.56 -6.46
N TYR A 152 -3.92 24.34 -6.13
CA TYR A 152 -3.08 23.16 -6.26
C TYR A 152 -2.64 22.87 -7.70
N ARG A 153 -3.47 23.17 -8.70
CA ARG A 153 -3.10 23.00 -10.12
C ARG A 153 -2.01 23.96 -10.58
N ASN A 154 -1.88 25.11 -9.92
CA ASN A 154 -0.86 26.12 -10.22
C ASN A 154 0.45 25.89 -9.47
N GLU A 155 0.47 24.98 -8.48
CA GLU A 155 1.66 24.62 -7.73
C GLU A 155 2.64 23.76 -8.53
N GLU A 156 3.91 23.80 -8.13
CA GLU A 156 4.92 22.89 -8.64
C GLU A 156 4.60 21.45 -8.23
N ARG A 157 4.67 20.54 -9.20
CA ARG A 157 4.40 19.11 -8.97
C ARG A 157 5.60 18.43 -8.33
N VAL A 158 5.43 17.97 -7.10
CA VAL A 158 6.42 17.11 -6.41
C VAL A 158 6.05 15.65 -6.60
N TYR A 159 6.78 14.96 -7.47
CA TYR A 159 6.55 13.55 -7.79
C TYR A 159 7.17 12.60 -6.76
N GLU A 160 6.43 11.55 -6.42
CA GLU A 160 6.88 10.43 -5.60
C GLU A 160 7.97 9.63 -6.32
N GLN A 161 8.91 9.12 -5.53
CA GLN A 161 10.03 8.30 -5.96
C GLN A 161 10.06 7.01 -5.16
N VAL A 162 10.60 5.94 -5.77
CA VAL A 162 10.78 4.66 -5.07
C VAL A 162 11.94 4.75 -4.06
N PRO A 163 11.92 3.99 -2.95
CA PRO A 163 13.08 3.84 -2.07
C PRO A 163 14.26 3.22 -2.82
N GLN A 164 15.47 3.68 -2.50
CA GLN A 164 16.71 3.18 -3.13
C GLN A 164 16.94 1.69 -2.94
N TRP A 165 16.52 1.12 -1.80
CA TRP A 165 16.71 -0.31 -1.53
C TRP A 165 15.98 -1.20 -2.55
N THR A 166 14.85 -0.76 -3.10
CA THR A 166 14.07 -1.54 -4.07
C THR A 166 14.83 -1.80 -5.38
N LEU A 167 15.73 -0.88 -5.74
CA LEU A 167 16.60 -0.98 -6.92
C LEU A 167 17.67 -2.06 -6.75
N SER A 168 18.07 -2.34 -5.50
CA SER A 168 19.12 -3.31 -5.17
C SER A 168 18.60 -4.75 -5.03
N VAL A 169 17.29 -4.94 -4.88
CA VAL A 169 16.68 -6.26 -4.79
C VAL A 169 16.77 -6.98 -6.14
N LYS A 170 17.33 -8.19 -6.16
CA LYS A 170 17.47 -8.95 -7.41
C LYS A 170 16.14 -9.57 -7.83
N PRO A 171 15.90 -9.76 -9.15
CA PRO A 171 14.78 -10.56 -9.62
C PRO A 171 14.85 -12.00 -9.11
N LEU A 172 13.69 -12.65 -8.98
CA LEU A 172 13.60 -14.06 -8.58
C LEU A 172 14.20 -14.97 -9.65
N GLN A 173 14.83 -16.07 -9.21
CA GLN A 173 15.39 -17.08 -10.13
C GLN A 173 14.30 -17.79 -10.93
N ALA A 174 13.16 -18.06 -10.30
CA ALA A 174 11.98 -18.65 -10.93
C ALA A 174 10.86 -17.60 -11.04
N ILE A 175 10.01 -17.74 -12.04
CA ILE A 175 8.84 -16.87 -12.21
C ILE A 175 7.87 -17.12 -11.06
N LEU A 176 7.61 -16.10 -10.25
CA LEU A 176 6.50 -16.13 -9.30
C LEU A 176 5.22 -15.72 -10.03
N LYS A 177 4.25 -16.63 -10.13
CA LYS A 177 2.94 -16.33 -10.72
C LYS A 177 1.95 -15.97 -9.61
N ILE A 178 1.36 -14.77 -9.67
CA ILE A 178 0.29 -14.35 -8.75
C ILE A 178 -1.03 -14.41 -9.53
N PRO A 179 -1.99 -15.26 -9.12
CA PRO A 179 -3.28 -15.39 -9.79
C PRO A 179 -4.13 -14.12 -9.60
N HIS A 180 -4.97 -13.86 -10.60
CA HIS A 180 -6.05 -12.90 -10.54
C HIS A 180 -7.34 -13.53 -9.97
N ASP A 181 -8.44 -12.77 -9.97
CA ASP A 181 -9.73 -13.19 -9.45
C ASP A 181 -10.22 -14.46 -10.15
N GLY A 182 -10.85 -15.35 -9.38
CA GLY A 182 -11.23 -16.69 -9.83
C GLY A 182 -10.05 -17.65 -10.09
N GLY A 183 -8.81 -17.26 -9.79
CA GLY A 183 -7.62 -18.11 -9.93
C GLY A 183 -6.95 -18.06 -11.32
N GLU A 184 -7.40 -17.17 -12.22
CA GLU A 184 -6.78 -17.00 -13.53
C GLU A 184 -5.31 -16.60 -13.35
N THR A 185 -4.41 -17.28 -14.06
CA THR A 185 -2.98 -16.94 -14.03
C THR A 185 -2.52 -16.62 -15.44
N LEU A 186 -1.69 -15.58 -15.59
CA LEU A 186 -1.10 -15.25 -16.88
C LEU A 186 -0.05 -16.31 -17.27
N GLU A 187 0.12 -16.51 -18.58
CA GLU A 187 1.12 -17.44 -19.12
C GLU A 187 2.40 -16.76 -19.60
N SER A 188 2.37 -15.46 -19.90
CA SER A 188 3.53 -14.72 -20.39
C SER A 188 3.54 -13.27 -19.91
N PHE A 189 4.74 -12.71 -19.75
CA PHE A 189 4.96 -11.28 -19.51
C PHE A 189 4.60 -10.39 -20.71
N ASP A 190 4.42 -10.97 -21.89
CA ASP A 190 4.01 -10.23 -23.09
C ASP A 190 2.49 -10.04 -23.18
N ASP A 191 1.74 -10.62 -22.24
CA ASP A 191 0.33 -10.29 -22.07
C ASP A 191 0.18 -8.79 -21.73
N LYS A 192 -0.63 -8.07 -22.50
CA LYS A 192 -0.89 -6.62 -22.31
C LYS A 192 -1.41 -6.26 -20.92
N ARG A 193 -1.93 -7.25 -20.19
CA ARG A 193 -2.50 -7.10 -18.86
C ARG A 193 -1.44 -7.32 -17.78
N ALA A 194 -0.24 -7.81 -18.11
CA ALA A 194 0.85 -8.04 -17.17
C ALA A 194 1.38 -6.72 -16.61
N SER A 195 1.66 -6.68 -15.30
CA SER A 195 2.20 -5.49 -14.66
C SER A 195 3.68 -5.27 -15.02
N PRO A 196 4.04 -4.10 -15.59
CA PRO A 196 5.44 -3.77 -15.87
C PRO A 196 6.28 -3.68 -14.58
N GLN A 197 5.71 -3.16 -13.49
CA GLN A 197 6.41 -2.97 -12.22
C GLN A 197 6.82 -4.31 -11.59
N LEU A 198 5.96 -5.34 -11.72
CA LEU A 198 6.22 -6.66 -11.16
C LEU A 198 7.14 -7.50 -12.06
N ARG A 199 7.12 -7.27 -13.38
CA ARG A 199 8.02 -7.91 -14.35
C ARG A 199 9.49 -7.72 -13.98
N GLU A 200 9.86 -6.54 -13.47
CA GLU A 200 11.23 -6.21 -13.07
C GLU A 200 11.82 -7.17 -12.02
N LYS A 201 10.99 -7.85 -11.22
CA LYS A 201 11.45 -8.83 -10.22
C LYS A 201 11.07 -10.27 -10.57
N ASN A 202 10.75 -10.54 -11.83
CA ASN A 202 10.34 -11.85 -12.33
C ASN A 202 9.01 -12.34 -11.72
N ILE A 203 8.08 -11.42 -11.49
CA ILE A 203 6.76 -11.71 -10.91
C ILE A 203 5.70 -11.48 -11.99
N LEU A 204 5.02 -12.55 -12.40
CA LEU A 204 3.97 -12.51 -13.40
C LEU A 204 2.61 -12.35 -12.73
N CYS A 205 2.04 -11.16 -12.85
CA CYS A 205 0.78 -10.76 -12.22
C CYS A 205 0.03 -9.80 -13.14
N TRP A 206 -1.30 -9.84 -13.11
CA TRP A 206 -2.13 -8.80 -13.73
C TRP A 206 -1.83 -7.44 -13.13
N GLN A 207 -1.89 -6.38 -13.93
CA GLN A 207 -1.78 -5.02 -13.46
C GLN A 207 -2.83 -4.76 -12.37
N PRO A 208 -2.40 -4.59 -11.09
CA PRO A 208 -3.37 -4.43 -10.03
C PRO A 208 -4.12 -3.11 -10.18
N HIS A 209 -5.37 -3.08 -9.71
CA HIS A 209 -6.18 -1.86 -9.64
C HIS A 209 -5.66 -0.97 -8.51
N ILE A 210 -4.68 -0.12 -8.83
CA ILE A 210 -3.96 0.74 -7.88
C ILE A 210 -4.53 2.15 -7.75
N HIS A 211 -5.49 2.53 -8.59
CA HIS A 211 -6.12 3.85 -8.51
C HIS A 211 -7.27 3.84 -7.49
N PHE A 212 -7.30 4.88 -6.67
CA PHE A 212 -8.35 5.15 -5.69
C PHE A 212 -8.88 6.57 -5.91
N ILE A 213 -10.12 6.81 -5.47
CA ILE A 213 -10.84 8.08 -5.63
C ILE A 213 -10.41 8.99 -4.50
#